data_AF-G4ZYE6-F1
#
_entry.id   AF-G4ZYE6-F1
#
_cell.length_a   1.000
_cell.length_b   1.000
_cell.length_c   1.000
_cell.angle_alpha   90.00
_cell.angle_beta   90.00
_cell.angle_gamma   90.00
#
_symmetry.space_group_name_H-M   'P 1'
#
loop_
_entity.id
_entity.type
_entity.pdbx_description
1 polymer ?
#
loop_
_entity_poly.entity_id
_entity_poly.type
_entity_poly.pdbx_seq_one_letter_code
_entity_poly.pdbx_strand_id
1 'polypeptide(L)'
;MKENDDSLLLPEAFDPYQRTYICTHGWKKRKSRSEGSRPKQHIRLTNCPFRFVVQWNLSRGKLQVKLGCFTHNHPVSAAAYATYPISRGVGNPLVEARVEGMLTVGAKRARIYDYLLEHDQNVIQVDVDNIVREHKSSVSSVDDNEATAREVATFAAADPENVASIADTDAGKTGVISLASAHMRRVYGRFSEVLLVDCSHKTNRYVDLSLY
;
A
#
# COMPACT_ATOMS: atom_id res chain seq x y z
N MET A 1 27.95 -13.59 48.58
CA MET A 1 26.48 -13.66 48.68
C MET A 1 25.93 -13.39 47.30
N LYS A 2 25.20 -14.36 46.72
CA LYS A 2 24.43 -14.15 45.48
C LYS A 2 23.17 -13.38 45.90
N GLU A 3 23.10 -12.09 45.60
CA GLU A 3 21.84 -11.36 45.68
C GLU A 3 21.02 -11.72 44.44
N ASN A 4 19.78 -12.12 44.70
CA ASN A 4 18.76 -12.46 43.71
C ASN A 4 18.66 -11.35 42.66
N ASP A 5 18.98 -11.68 41.41
CA ASP A 5 18.52 -10.93 40.25
C ASP A 5 17.03 -11.27 40.08
N ASP A 6 16.21 -10.71 40.98
CA ASP A 6 14.76 -10.67 40.83
C ASP A 6 14.50 -10.00 39.50
N SER A 7 14.10 -10.83 38.55
CA SER A 7 13.66 -10.43 37.22
C SER A 7 12.53 -9.43 37.43
N LEU A 8 12.84 -8.13 37.40
CA LEU A 8 11.86 -7.06 37.40
C LEU A 8 11.02 -7.23 36.14
N LEU A 9 9.95 -8.01 36.27
CA LEU A 9 8.97 -8.25 35.22
C LEU A 9 8.40 -6.89 34.84
N LEU A 10 8.66 -6.49 33.59
CA LEU A 10 8.12 -5.27 33.04
C LEU A 10 6.59 -5.36 33.08
N PRO A 11 5.88 -4.38 33.66
CA PRO A 11 4.44 -4.40 33.62
C PRO A 11 3.96 -4.37 32.17
N GLU A 12 2.97 -5.19 31.83
CA GLU A 12 2.43 -5.38 30.47
C GLU A 12 1.94 -4.06 29.83
N ALA A 13 1.61 -3.06 30.65
CA ALA A 13 1.25 -1.70 30.22
C ALA A 13 2.41 -0.90 29.59
N PHE A 14 3.66 -1.36 29.71
CA PHE A 14 4.86 -0.67 29.19
C PHE A 14 5.44 -1.34 27.95
N ASP A 15 4.60 -1.92 27.08
CA ASP A 15 5.02 -2.42 25.76
C ASP A 15 4.84 -1.32 24.67
N PRO A 16 5.89 -0.94 23.92
CA PRO A 16 7.28 -1.37 24.04
C PRO A 16 8.07 -0.58 25.08
N TYR A 17 8.78 -1.31 25.94
CA TYR A 17 9.64 -0.80 27.01
C TYR A 17 10.83 0.03 26.50
N GLN A 18 11.19 -0.22 25.24
CA GLN A 18 12.32 0.39 24.56
C GLN A 18 11.97 0.66 23.10
N ARG A 19 12.32 1.86 22.60
CA ARG A 19 12.23 2.22 21.18
C ARG A 19 13.60 2.66 20.67
N THR A 20 13.99 2.13 19.52
CA THR A 20 15.21 2.56 18.83
C THR A 20 14.84 3.52 17.71
N TYR A 21 15.42 4.71 17.75
CA TYR A 21 15.28 5.73 16.72
C TYR A 21 16.53 5.70 15.85
N ILE A 22 16.32 5.72 14.54
CA ILE A 22 17.37 5.79 13.53
C ILE A 22 17.04 6.93 12.56
N CYS A 23 18.05 7.46 11.89
CA CYS A 23 17.81 8.35 10.78
C CYS A 23 17.05 7.60 9.67
N THR A 24 16.22 8.31 8.88
CA THR A 24 15.61 7.79 7.64
C THR A 24 16.65 7.24 6.66
N HIS A 25 17.90 7.67 6.80
CA HIS A 25 19.04 7.23 6.02
C HIS A 25 19.88 6.12 6.68
N GLY A 26 19.52 5.70 7.89
CA GLY A 26 20.23 4.69 8.68
C GLY A 26 20.09 3.26 8.15
N TRP A 27 19.19 3.03 7.20
CA TRP A 27 19.01 1.75 6.57
C TRP A 27 20.20 1.42 5.64
N LYS A 28 20.65 0.16 5.68
CA LYS A 28 21.72 -0.34 4.81
C LYS A 28 21.28 -0.27 3.35
N LYS A 29 22.22 0.06 2.46
CA LYS A 29 22.01 -0.05 1.00
C LYS A 29 21.59 -1.48 0.68
N ARG A 30 20.40 -1.65 0.10
CA ARG A 30 20.02 -2.93 -0.49
C ARG A 30 20.91 -3.18 -1.70
N LYS A 31 21.40 -4.42 -1.85
CA LYS A 31 22.09 -4.83 -3.09
C LYS A 31 21.15 -4.55 -4.26
N SER A 32 21.63 -3.77 -5.23
CA SER A 32 20.85 -3.52 -6.44
C SER A 32 20.75 -4.80 -7.25
N ARG A 33 19.56 -5.08 -7.80
CA ARG A 33 19.36 -6.15 -8.79
C ARG A 33 19.43 -5.63 -10.23
N SER A 34 19.68 -4.32 -10.41
CA SER A 34 19.73 -3.67 -11.73
C SER A 34 21.18 -3.43 -12.15
N GLU A 35 21.44 -3.50 -13.46
CA GLU A 35 22.72 -3.18 -14.10
C GLU A 35 23.14 -1.70 -13.97
N GLY A 36 22.23 -0.82 -13.53
CA GLY A 36 22.56 0.56 -13.18
C GLY A 36 22.49 1.56 -14.34
N SER A 37 21.92 1.17 -15.48
CA SER A 37 21.74 2.03 -16.66
C SER A 37 21.01 3.35 -16.37
N ARG A 38 20.14 3.40 -15.35
CA ARG A 38 19.50 4.63 -14.87
C ARG A 38 19.93 4.94 -13.43
N PRO A 39 20.52 6.11 -13.16
CA PRO A 39 20.89 6.49 -11.79
C PRO A 39 19.63 6.63 -10.94
N LYS A 40 19.63 6.02 -9.75
CA LYS A 40 18.56 6.23 -8.77
C LYS A 40 18.72 7.63 -8.18
N GLN A 41 17.84 8.53 -8.58
CA GLN A 41 17.73 9.84 -7.95
C GLN A 41 17.18 9.64 -6.52
N HIS A 42 17.77 10.33 -5.53
CA HIS A 42 17.37 10.32 -4.11
C HIS A 42 17.48 8.99 -3.34
N ILE A 43 18.65 8.36 -3.31
CA ILE A 43 18.91 7.18 -2.47
C ILE A 43 19.03 7.59 -0.99
N ARG A 44 18.05 7.22 -0.17
CA ARG A 44 18.11 7.44 1.29
C ARG A 44 18.97 6.44 2.04
N LEU A 45 19.19 5.25 1.48
CA LEU A 45 19.98 4.21 2.14
C LEU A 45 21.47 4.60 2.14
N THR A 46 21.95 5.37 3.10
CA THR A 46 23.37 5.77 3.21
C THR A 46 24.09 5.09 4.37
N ASN A 47 23.40 4.20 5.09
CA ASN A 47 23.92 3.60 6.33
C ASN A 47 24.35 4.67 7.33
N CYS A 48 23.51 5.71 7.49
CA CYS A 48 23.75 6.81 8.41
C CYS A 48 23.93 6.29 9.85
N PRO A 49 24.98 6.71 10.57
CA PRO A 49 25.27 6.20 11.92
C PRO A 49 24.33 6.77 12.99
N PHE A 50 23.56 7.82 12.67
CA PHE A 50 22.64 8.44 13.61
C PHE A 50 21.63 7.43 14.18
N ARG A 51 21.67 7.24 15.50
CA ARG A 51 20.74 6.38 16.25
C ARG A 51 20.73 6.71 17.72
N PHE A 52 19.63 6.42 18.39
CA PHE A 52 19.57 6.40 19.85
C PHE A 52 18.44 5.49 20.30
N VAL A 53 18.51 5.08 21.56
CA VAL A 53 17.50 4.25 22.20
C VAL A 53 16.80 5.07 23.27
N VAL A 54 15.48 5.05 23.28
CA VAL A 54 14.68 5.56 24.39
C VAL A 54 14.15 4.36 25.16
N GLN A 55 14.43 4.32 26.46
CA GLN A 55 14.04 3.20 27.34
C GLN A 55 13.44 3.74 28.63
N TRP A 56 12.39 3.09 29.13
CA TRP A 56 11.84 3.41 30.45
C TRP A 56 12.81 2.98 31.56
N ASN A 57 13.16 3.88 32.47
CA ASN A 57 13.98 3.56 33.61
C ASN A 57 13.07 3.29 34.82
N LEU A 58 12.92 2.00 35.20
CA LEU A 58 12.05 1.58 36.30
C LEU A 58 12.46 2.20 37.64
N SER A 59 13.76 2.28 37.93
CA SER A 59 14.24 2.80 39.22
C SER A 59 14.09 4.31 39.34
N ARG A 60 14.09 5.03 38.22
CA ARG A 60 13.94 6.51 38.20
C ARG A 60 12.53 6.97 37.82
N GLY A 61 11.66 6.06 37.38
CA GLY A 61 10.31 6.37 36.87
C GLY A 61 10.31 7.37 35.71
N LYS A 62 11.33 7.34 34.83
CA LYS A 62 11.52 8.32 33.73
C LYS A 62 12.03 7.67 32.46
N LEU A 63 11.73 8.26 31.30
CA LEU A 63 12.36 7.88 30.04
C LEU A 63 13.83 8.32 30.01
N GLN A 64 14.70 7.44 29.54
CA GLN A 64 16.14 7.67 29.41
C GLN A 64 16.59 7.42 27.98
N VAL A 65 17.39 8.34 27.44
CA VAL A 65 18.09 8.14 26.17
C VAL A 65 19.41 7.41 26.41
N LYS A 66 19.66 6.34 25.67
CA LYS A 66 20.85 5.48 25.73
C LYS A 66 21.40 5.21 24.34
N LEU A 67 22.66 4.75 24.27
CA LEU A 67 23.32 4.29 23.04
C LEU A 67 23.22 5.29 21.87
N GLY A 68 23.37 6.58 22.19
CA GLY A 68 23.23 7.68 21.24
C GLY A 68 24.46 7.89 20.38
N CYS A 69 24.26 7.87 19.06
CA CYS A 69 25.16 8.43 18.07
C CYS A 69 24.37 9.53 17.34
N PHE A 70 24.79 10.79 17.50
CA PHE A 70 24.06 11.96 16.98
C PHE A 70 24.74 12.59 15.76
N THR A 71 25.60 11.84 15.08
CA THR A 71 26.32 12.31 13.90
C THR A 71 25.63 11.82 12.63
N HIS A 72 25.57 12.68 11.61
CA HIS A 72 25.07 12.35 10.29
C HIS A 72 26.22 12.26 9.30
N ASN A 73 26.12 11.34 8.34
CA ASN A 73 27.05 11.22 7.22
C ASN A 73 26.49 11.78 5.90
N HIS A 74 25.41 12.55 6.01
CA HIS A 74 24.72 13.19 4.88
C HIS A 74 24.21 14.56 5.32
N PRO A 75 23.92 15.48 4.38
CA PRO A 75 23.31 16.76 4.70
C PRO A 75 21.94 16.57 5.38
N VAL A 76 21.70 17.34 6.44
CA VAL A 76 20.40 17.45 7.11
C VAL A 76 19.94 18.90 6.96
N SER A 77 18.85 19.10 6.25
CA SER A 77 18.28 20.44 6.04
C SER A 77 16.75 20.37 5.97
N ALA A 78 16.09 21.47 6.32
CA ALA A 78 14.64 21.60 6.21
C ALA A 78 14.16 21.38 4.76
N ALA A 79 14.91 21.91 3.78
CA ALA A 79 14.62 21.70 2.36
C ALA A 79 14.71 20.21 1.96
N ALA A 80 15.73 19.48 2.44
CA ALA A 80 15.83 18.04 2.18
C ALA A 80 14.66 17.28 2.83
N TYR A 81 14.29 17.64 4.05
CA TYR A 81 13.14 17.06 4.75
C TYR A 81 11.85 17.29 3.97
N ALA A 82 11.58 18.51 3.48
CA ALA A 82 10.37 18.87 2.75
C ALA A 82 10.10 17.99 1.52
N THR A 83 11.14 17.44 0.89
CA THR A 83 10.98 16.48 -0.24
C THR A 83 10.46 15.10 0.17
N TYR A 84 10.34 14.81 1.46
CA TYR A 84 9.99 13.47 1.91
C TYR A 84 8.49 13.19 1.78
N PRO A 85 8.07 11.97 1.37
CA PRO A 85 6.65 11.64 1.32
C PRO A 85 5.89 11.92 2.61
N ILE A 86 6.51 11.74 3.78
CA ILE A 86 5.89 11.97 5.08
C ILE A 86 5.71 13.45 5.44
N SER A 87 6.48 14.36 4.82
CA SER A 87 6.39 15.80 5.07
C SER A 87 5.58 16.52 4.00
N ARG A 88 5.15 15.81 2.95
CA ARG A 88 4.35 16.35 1.84
C ARG A 88 2.88 16.05 2.08
N GLY A 89 2.02 16.90 1.57
CA GLY A 89 0.57 16.79 1.70
C GLY A 89 -0.10 18.14 1.86
N VAL A 90 -1.42 18.08 2.05
CA VAL A 90 -2.25 19.25 2.35
C VAL A 90 -2.39 19.32 3.86
N GLY A 91 -1.81 20.34 4.48
CA GLY A 91 -1.84 20.54 5.92
C GLY A 91 -2.97 21.46 6.40
N ASN A 92 -3.54 22.28 5.50
CA ASN A 92 -4.62 23.19 5.84
C ASN A 92 -5.99 22.57 5.52
N PRO A 93 -6.85 22.30 6.52
CA PRO A 93 -8.17 21.68 6.29
C PRO A 93 -9.10 22.49 5.37
N LEU A 94 -8.97 23.82 5.37
CA LEU A 94 -9.78 24.68 4.48
C LEU A 94 -9.36 24.54 3.01
N VAL A 95 -8.06 24.40 2.78
CA VAL A 95 -7.49 24.17 1.45
C VAL A 95 -7.88 22.78 0.96
N GLU A 96 -7.82 21.78 1.84
CA GLU A 96 -8.27 20.41 1.56
C GLU A 96 -9.75 20.37 1.16
N ALA A 97 -10.63 20.99 1.95
CA ALA A 97 -12.06 21.08 1.64
C ALA A 97 -12.32 21.79 0.29
N ARG A 98 -11.54 22.82 -0.04
CA ARG A 98 -11.63 23.49 -1.33
C ARG A 98 -11.18 22.59 -2.48
N VAL A 99 -10.09 21.83 -2.30
CA VAL A 99 -9.60 20.86 -3.29
C VAL A 99 -10.65 19.76 -3.52
N GLU A 100 -11.32 19.28 -2.49
CA GLU A 100 -12.43 18.34 -2.62
C GLU A 100 -13.56 18.93 -3.49
N GLY A 101 -13.94 20.19 -3.26
CA GLY A 101 -14.84 20.93 -4.14
C GLY A 101 -14.34 21.06 -5.59
N MET A 102 -13.03 21.18 -5.81
CA MET A 102 -12.45 21.19 -7.16
C MET A 102 -12.49 19.82 -7.83
N LEU A 103 -12.31 18.74 -7.06
CA LEU A 103 -12.35 17.36 -7.56
C LEU A 103 -13.77 16.97 -8.00
N THR A 104 -14.77 17.30 -7.20
CA THR A 104 -16.19 17.04 -7.50
C THR A 104 -16.66 17.69 -8.81
N VAL A 105 -16.20 18.90 -9.13
CA VAL A 105 -16.51 19.57 -10.42
C VAL A 105 -15.57 19.17 -11.57
N GLY A 106 -14.67 18.21 -11.35
CA GLY A 106 -13.77 17.70 -12.37
C GLY A 106 -12.68 18.70 -12.80
N ALA A 107 -12.20 19.54 -11.88
CA ALA A 107 -11.14 20.50 -12.17
C ALA A 107 -9.88 19.82 -12.72
N LYS A 108 -9.18 20.51 -13.63
CA LYS A 108 -7.92 20.02 -14.19
C LYS A 108 -6.85 19.90 -13.10
N ARG A 109 -6.07 18.81 -13.13
CA ARG A 109 -4.96 18.56 -12.19
C ARG A 109 -4.00 19.74 -12.06
N ALA A 110 -3.65 20.40 -13.17
CA ALA A 110 -2.80 21.59 -13.16
C ALA A 110 -3.40 22.72 -12.30
N ARG A 111 -4.71 22.96 -12.38
CA ARG A 111 -5.38 24.00 -11.58
C ARG A 111 -5.42 23.64 -10.09
N ILE A 112 -5.56 22.36 -9.76
CA ILE A 112 -5.47 21.88 -8.38
C ILE A 112 -4.05 22.07 -7.84
N TYR A 113 -3.05 21.77 -8.66
CA TYR A 113 -1.64 21.95 -8.31
C TYR A 113 -1.29 23.43 -8.09
N ASP A 114 -1.68 24.32 -9.00
CA ASP A 114 -1.45 25.76 -8.88
C ASP A 114 -2.12 26.31 -7.60
N TYR A 115 -3.37 25.90 -7.34
CA TYR A 115 -4.10 26.28 -6.13
C TYR A 115 -3.36 25.84 -4.86
N LEU A 116 -2.87 24.59 -4.81
CA LEU A 116 -2.11 24.09 -3.66
C LEU A 116 -0.81 24.85 -3.43
N LEU A 117 -0.10 25.22 -4.50
CA LEU A 117 1.12 26.04 -4.40
C LEU A 117 0.83 27.47 -3.94
N GLU A 118 -0.22 28.10 -4.45
CA GLU A 118 -0.67 29.45 -4.04
C GLU A 118 -1.06 29.52 -2.57
N HIS A 119 -1.35 28.37 -1.94
CA HIS A 119 -1.73 28.26 -0.52
C HIS A 119 -0.64 27.61 0.33
N ASP A 120 0.63 27.67 -0.10
CA ASP A 120 1.80 27.20 0.64
C ASP A 120 1.74 25.71 1.04
N GLN A 121 1.04 24.88 0.27
CA GLN A 121 0.99 23.44 0.52
C GLN A 121 2.22 22.74 -0.06
N ASN A 122 2.84 21.87 0.73
CA ASN A 122 4.03 21.13 0.32
C ASN A 122 3.66 19.89 -0.51
N VAL A 123 3.43 20.08 -1.81
CA VAL A 123 3.00 19.02 -2.72
C VAL A 123 3.84 19.02 -4.01
N ILE A 124 3.92 17.87 -4.67
CA ILE A 124 4.36 17.77 -6.07
C ILE A 124 3.25 17.19 -6.93
N GLN A 125 3.42 17.22 -8.25
CA GLN A 125 2.42 16.73 -9.20
C GLN A 125 1.94 15.29 -8.95
N VAL A 126 2.86 14.40 -8.54
CA VAL A 126 2.52 13.01 -8.16
C VAL A 126 1.52 12.95 -6.99
N ASP A 127 1.57 13.90 -6.06
CA ASP A 127 0.64 13.94 -4.94
C ASP A 127 -0.76 14.33 -5.41
N VAL A 128 -0.87 15.28 -6.35
CA VAL A 128 -2.15 15.63 -7.00
C VAL A 128 -2.71 14.45 -7.80
N ASP A 129 -1.85 13.71 -8.50
CA ASP A 129 -2.28 12.50 -9.20
C ASP A 129 -2.83 11.45 -8.23
N ASN A 130 -2.22 11.29 -7.06
CA ASN A 130 -2.68 10.40 -6.01
C ASN A 130 -4.02 10.85 -5.43
N ILE A 131 -4.18 12.14 -5.09
CA ILE A 131 -5.43 12.74 -4.58
C ILE A 131 -6.58 12.51 -5.57
N VAL A 132 -6.35 12.79 -6.86
CA VAL A 132 -7.38 12.59 -7.90
C VAL A 132 -7.73 11.12 -8.06
N ARG A 133 -6.74 10.21 -7.97
CA ARG A 133 -6.97 8.77 -8.04
C ARG A 133 -7.81 8.29 -6.86
N GLU A 134 -7.49 8.76 -5.66
CA GLU A 134 -8.21 8.42 -4.42
C GLU A 134 -9.66 8.92 -4.46
N HIS A 135 -9.89 10.18 -4.84
CA HIS A 135 -11.24 10.70 -5.02
C HIS A 135 -12.04 9.88 -6.05
N LYS A 136 -11.43 9.49 -7.17
CA LYS A 136 -12.10 8.63 -8.16
C LYS A 136 -12.49 7.28 -7.57
N SER A 137 -11.63 6.64 -6.78
CA SER A 137 -11.97 5.38 -6.11
C SER A 137 -13.05 5.54 -5.04
N SER A 138 -13.09 6.68 -4.35
CA SER A 138 -14.13 6.97 -3.35
C SER A 138 -15.49 7.27 -3.99
N VAL A 139 -15.48 7.97 -5.14
CA VAL A 139 -16.71 8.28 -5.89
C VAL A 139 -17.19 7.09 -6.72
N SER A 140 -16.32 6.17 -7.12
CA SER A 140 -16.69 4.92 -7.82
C SER A 140 -17.37 3.89 -6.91
N SER A 141 -18.23 4.35 -6.00
CA SER A 141 -19.30 3.55 -5.40
C SER A 141 -20.41 3.16 -6.40
N VAL A 142 -20.19 3.39 -7.71
CA VAL A 142 -20.89 2.66 -8.76
C VAL A 142 -20.43 1.23 -8.61
N ASP A 143 -21.18 0.50 -7.81
CA ASP A 143 -21.03 -0.92 -7.64
C ASP A 143 -21.29 -1.58 -9.00
N ASP A 144 -20.20 -1.88 -9.72
CA ASP A 144 -20.25 -2.57 -11.01
C ASP A 144 -20.85 -3.97 -10.87
N ASN A 145 -21.25 -4.42 -9.67
CA ASN A 145 -21.99 -5.66 -9.45
C ASN A 145 -23.25 -5.75 -10.33
N GLU A 146 -24.02 -4.67 -10.49
CA GLU A 146 -25.22 -4.69 -11.32
C GLU A 146 -24.86 -4.84 -12.82
N ALA A 147 -23.81 -4.15 -13.27
CA ALA A 147 -23.32 -4.32 -14.64
C ALA A 147 -22.75 -5.72 -14.88
N THR A 148 -21.99 -6.25 -13.92
CA THR A 148 -21.40 -7.59 -13.93
C THR A 148 -22.47 -8.67 -13.92
N ALA A 149 -23.49 -8.55 -13.06
CA ALA A 149 -24.61 -9.47 -13.02
C ALA A 149 -25.37 -9.49 -14.36
N ARG A 150 -25.55 -8.32 -15.00
CA ARG A 150 -26.19 -8.22 -16.32
C ARG A 150 -25.37 -8.90 -17.41
N GLU A 151 -24.06 -8.73 -17.43
CA GLU A 151 -23.17 -9.41 -18.39
C GLU A 151 -23.18 -10.93 -18.18
N VAL A 152 -23.15 -11.39 -16.92
CA VAL A 152 -23.25 -12.81 -16.58
C VAL A 152 -24.59 -13.40 -17.04
N ALA A 153 -25.70 -12.69 -16.82
CA ALA A 153 -27.02 -13.10 -17.29
C ALA A 153 -27.11 -13.10 -18.83
N THR A 154 -26.53 -12.10 -19.48
CA THR A 154 -26.47 -12.01 -20.95
C THR A 154 -25.67 -13.18 -21.54
N PHE A 155 -24.54 -13.53 -20.92
CA PHE A 155 -23.74 -14.68 -21.29
C PHE A 155 -24.54 -15.99 -21.15
N ALA A 156 -25.21 -16.21 -20.01
CA ALA A 156 -26.02 -17.40 -19.79
C ALA A 156 -27.20 -17.50 -20.79
N ALA A 157 -27.79 -16.37 -21.17
CA ALA A 157 -28.89 -16.32 -22.13
C ALA A 157 -28.45 -16.48 -23.59
N ALA A 158 -27.17 -16.25 -23.91
CA ALA A 158 -26.67 -16.27 -25.29
C ALA A 158 -26.67 -17.68 -25.92
N ASP A 159 -26.57 -18.75 -25.11
CA ASP A 159 -26.66 -20.14 -25.56
C ASP A 159 -27.19 -21.00 -24.39
N PRO A 160 -28.23 -21.85 -24.58
CA PRO A 160 -28.77 -22.72 -23.51
C PRO A 160 -27.75 -23.66 -22.86
N GLU A 161 -26.64 -23.97 -23.55
CA GLU A 161 -25.55 -24.78 -23.01
C GLU A 161 -24.49 -23.95 -22.27
N ASN A 162 -24.55 -22.61 -22.30
CA ASN A 162 -23.69 -21.77 -21.47
C ASN A 162 -24.05 -21.95 -19.99
N VAL A 163 -23.03 -22.03 -19.13
CA VAL A 163 -23.19 -22.13 -17.68
C VAL A 163 -22.42 -21.00 -17.03
N ALA A 164 -23.09 -20.27 -16.14
CA ALA A 164 -22.46 -19.28 -15.28
C ALA A 164 -22.88 -19.52 -13.83
N SER A 165 -21.94 -19.39 -12.89
CA SER A 165 -22.21 -19.48 -11.47
C SER A 165 -21.42 -18.42 -10.70
N ILE A 166 -22.05 -17.85 -9.68
CA ILE A 166 -21.46 -16.86 -8.79
C ILE A 166 -21.45 -17.47 -7.39
N ALA A 167 -20.28 -17.52 -6.75
CA ALA A 167 -20.11 -17.97 -5.38
C ALA A 167 -19.63 -16.81 -4.52
N ASP A 168 -20.39 -16.50 -3.48
CA ASP A 168 -20.06 -15.46 -2.51
C ASP A 168 -19.18 -16.02 -1.39
N THR A 169 -18.36 -15.15 -0.82
CA THR A 169 -17.59 -15.43 0.41
C THR A 169 -18.50 -15.32 1.64
N ASP A 170 -18.09 -15.91 2.76
CA ASP A 170 -18.80 -15.81 4.06
C ASP A 170 -19.04 -14.36 4.53
N ALA A 171 -18.30 -13.40 3.98
CA ALA A 171 -18.45 -11.98 4.25
C ALA A 171 -19.47 -11.27 3.32
N GLY A 172 -20.21 -12.01 2.48
CA GLY A 172 -21.19 -11.47 1.54
C GLY A 172 -20.58 -10.72 0.34
N LYS A 173 -19.31 -10.99 0.03
CA LYS A 173 -18.63 -10.43 -1.15
C LYS A 173 -18.52 -11.49 -2.24
N THR A 174 -18.74 -11.11 -3.50
CA THR A 174 -18.51 -11.97 -4.67
C THR A 174 -17.11 -12.57 -4.64
N GLY A 175 -17.02 -13.88 -4.40
CA GLY A 175 -15.75 -14.59 -4.23
C GLY A 175 -15.22 -15.14 -5.55
N VAL A 176 -16.08 -15.82 -6.30
CA VAL A 176 -15.72 -16.49 -7.56
C VAL A 176 -16.86 -16.37 -8.57
N ILE A 177 -16.54 -15.97 -9.80
CA ILE A 177 -17.44 -16.07 -10.95
C ILE A 177 -16.87 -17.14 -11.88
N SER A 178 -17.66 -18.17 -12.19
CA SER A 178 -17.29 -19.23 -13.13
C SER A 178 -18.15 -19.10 -14.39
N LEU A 179 -17.52 -19.07 -15.56
CA LEU A 179 -18.19 -18.99 -16.87
C LEU A 179 -17.68 -20.11 -17.76
N ALA A 180 -18.60 -20.93 -18.30
CA ALA A 180 -18.29 -21.98 -19.25
C ALA A 180 -19.20 -21.84 -20.46
N SER A 181 -18.62 -21.52 -21.62
CA SER A 181 -19.40 -21.44 -22.86
C SER A 181 -19.79 -22.83 -23.35
N ALA A 182 -20.86 -22.90 -24.12
CA ALA A 182 -21.31 -24.11 -24.80
C ALA A 182 -20.20 -24.74 -25.65
N HIS A 183 -19.40 -23.90 -26.33
CA HIS A 183 -18.23 -24.36 -27.07
C HIS A 183 -17.19 -25.03 -26.17
N MET A 184 -16.81 -24.39 -25.05
CA MET A 184 -15.87 -24.97 -24.08
C MET A 184 -16.37 -26.31 -23.54
N ARG A 185 -17.67 -26.41 -23.22
CA ARG A 185 -18.28 -27.64 -22.72
C ARG A 185 -18.29 -28.76 -23.77
N ARG A 186 -18.61 -28.44 -25.03
CA ARG A 186 -18.56 -29.41 -26.14
C ARG A 186 -17.14 -29.90 -26.43
N VAL A 187 -16.16 -28.99 -26.41
CA VAL A 187 -14.74 -29.34 -26.58
C VAL A 187 -14.28 -30.22 -25.42
N TYR A 188 -14.59 -29.85 -24.17
CA TYR A 188 -14.25 -30.65 -23.00
C TYR A 188 -14.90 -32.04 -23.03
N GLY A 189 -16.17 -32.15 -23.41
CA GLY A 189 -16.85 -33.44 -23.54
C GLY A 189 -16.23 -34.35 -24.62
N ARG A 190 -15.57 -33.78 -25.64
CA ARG A 190 -14.96 -34.54 -26.75
C ARG A 190 -13.47 -34.80 -26.56
N PHE A 191 -12.78 -33.96 -25.78
CA PHE A 191 -11.33 -33.98 -25.59
C PHE A 191 -10.97 -33.70 -24.12
N SER A 192 -11.62 -34.41 -23.20
CA SER A 192 -11.43 -34.24 -21.74
C SER A 192 -10.00 -34.55 -21.28
N GLU A 193 -9.25 -35.32 -22.06
CA GLU A 193 -7.88 -35.73 -21.76
C GLU A 193 -6.82 -34.62 -21.97
N VAL A 194 -7.13 -33.51 -22.67
CA VAL A 194 -6.08 -32.61 -23.22
C VAL A 194 -6.23 -31.10 -22.91
N LEU A 195 -7.31 -30.61 -22.30
CA LEU A 195 -7.50 -29.16 -22.16
C LEU A 195 -7.28 -28.61 -20.74
N LEU A 196 -6.06 -28.14 -20.45
CA LEU A 196 -5.76 -27.24 -19.34
C LEU A 196 -4.92 -26.06 -19.85
N VAL A 197 -5.54 -24.88 -19.95
CA VAL A 197 -4.82 -23.62 -20.18
C VAL A 197 -5.23 -22.64 -19.08
N ASP A 198 -4.41 -22.55 -18.04
CA ASP A 198 -4.49 -21.49 -17.05
C ASP A 198 -3.77 -20.25 -17.58
N CYS A 199 -4.51 -19.16 -17.80
CA CYS A 199 -3.98 -17.85 -18.17
C CYS A 199 -4.25 -16.86 -17.03
N SER A 200 -3.53 -16.99 -15.93
CA SER A 200 -3.57 -16.03 -14.82
C SER A 200 -2.47 -14.97 -14.99
N HIS A 201 -2.86 -13.73 -15.29
CA HIS A 201 -1.93 -12.62 -15.47
C HIS A 201 -1.46 -12.05 -14.12
N LYS A 202 -0.16 -12.23 -13.82
CA LYS A 202 0.64 -11.58 -12.75
C LYS A 202 0.55 -12.10 -11.30
N THR A 203 0.01 -13.29 -11.00
CA THR A 203 -0.11 -13.72 -9.57
C THR A 203 0.33 -15.14 -9.18
N ASN A 204 0.89 -16.00 -10.03
CA ASN A 204 1.32 -17.34 -9.56
C ASN A 204 2.80 -17.38 -9.13
N ARG A 205 3.01 -17.59 -7.82
CA ARG A 205 4.27 -18.13 -7.26
C ARG A 205 4.18 -19.64 -6.98
N TYR A 206 2.99 -20.22 -7.07
CA TYR A 206 2.73 -21.65 -6.94
C TYR A 206 1.59 -22.05 -7.87
N VAL A 207 1.75 -23.18 -8.55
CA VAL A 207 0.71 -23.83 -9.34
C VAL A 207 -0.08 -24.69 -8.37
N ASP A 208 -1.35 -24.37 -8.15
CA ASP A 208 -2.24 -25.22 -7.36
C ASP A 208 -3.05 -26.10 -8.32
N LEU A 209 -2.91 -27.41 -8.15
CA LEU A 209 -3.61 -28.44 -8.91
C LEU A 209 -4.79 -28.90 -8.07
N SER A 210 -5.97 -28.33 -8.28
CA SER A 210 -7.21 -28.94 -7.80
C SER A 210 -7.74 -29.89 -8.87
N LEU A 211 -7.70 -31.19 -8.54
CA LEU A 211 -8.43 -32.24 -9.24
C LEU A 211 -9.94 -32.05 -8.95
N TYR A 212 -10.74 -31.96 -10.01
CA TYR A 212 -12.18 -32.24 -9.95
C TYR A 212 -12.44 -33.63 -10.52
#